data_AF-A0A7W0Z2X9-F1
#
_entry.id   AF-A0A7W0Z2X9-F1
#
_cell.length_a   1.000
_cell.length_b   1.000
_cell.length_c   1.000
_cell.angle_alpha   90.00
_cell.angle_beta   90.00
_cell.angle_gamma   90.00
#
_symmetry.space_group_name_H-M   'P 1'
#
loop_
_entity.id
_entity.type
_entity.pdbx_description
1 polymer ?
#
loop_
_entity_poly.entity_id
_entity_poly.type
_entity_poly.pdbx_seq_one_letter_code
_entity_poly.pdbx_strand_id
1 'polypeptide(L)'
;MGEPSIELLPTIAGVRVRTLLAGVRAWAAERPDVVAVALAGSWARGDARPESDVDLLLVVRDVAGYLAFPAWLAAFGEPGDTAREAVGAAPSLRVWYADGPEVEFVVTTPAWCETEPVDPGTADVVRDGLVAVYDPDGVLARLIVTIGGH
;
A
#
# COMPACT_ATOMS: atom_id res chain seq x y z
N MET A 1 -37.53 -1.13 -24.41
CA MET A 1 -36.11 -1.17 -24.83
C MET A 1 -35.32 -1.06 -23.56
N GLY A 2 -34.95 -2.20 -22.97
CA GLY A 2 -34.07 -2.21 -21.81
C GLY A 2 -32.66 -2.04 -22.32
N GLU A 3 -31.98 -0.98 -21.90
CA GLU A 3 -30.54 -0.90 -22.08
C GLU A 3 -29.91 -2.13 -21.40
N PRO A 4 -28.96 -2.82 -22.04
CA PRO A 4 -28.25 -3.88 -21.34
C PRO A 4 -27.52 -3.23 -20.16
N SER A 5 -27.79 -3.70 -18.96
CA SER A 5 -26.93 -3.45 -17.81
C SER A 5 -25.53 -3.89 -18.21
N ILE A 6 -24.64 -2.92 -18.43
CA ILE A 6 -23.21 -3.17 -18.52
C ILE A 6 -22.86 -3.68 -17.12
N GLU A 7 -22.79 -5.00 -16.95
CA GLU A 7 -21.98 -5.57 -15.88
C GLU A 7 -20.63 -4.85 -15.97
N LEU A 8 -20.32 -4.04 -14.96
CA LEU A 8 -19.13 -3.20 -14.88
C LEU A 8 -17.91 -4.11 -15.04
N LEU A 9 -17.45 -4.27 -16.29
CA LEU A 9 -16.19 -4.92 -16.56
C LEU A 9 -15.14 -4.14 -15.76
N PRO A 10 -14.27 -4.84 -15.00
CA PRO A 10 -13.29 -4.16 -14.19
C PRO A 10 -12.47 -3.23 -15.09
N THR A 11 -12.34 -1.97 -14.68
CA THR A 11 -11.51 -1.00 -15.41
C THR A 11 -10.10 -1.57 -15.58
N ILE A 12 -9.43 -1.23 -16.68
CA ILE A 12 -8.03 -1.64 -16.92
C ILE A 12 -7.16 -1.24 -15.71
N ALA A 13 -7.38 -0.05 -15.15
CA ALA A 13 -6.73 0.42 -13.94
C ALA A 13 -6.97 -0.55 -12.75
N GLY A 14 -8.22 -0.94 -12.48
CA GLY A 14 -8.52 -1.88 -11.40
C GLY A 14 -7.91 -3.28 -11.61
N VAL A 15 -7.80 -3.77 -12.85
CA VAL A 15 -7.09 -5.02 -13.15
C VAL A 15 -5.60 -4.89 -12.84
N ARG A 16 -4.97 -3.78 -13.24
CA ARG A 16 -3.55 -3.51 -13.00
C ARG A 16 -3.25 -3.41 -11.50
N VAL A 17 -4.06 -2.69 -10.73
CA VAL A 17 -3.90 -2.57 -9.27
C VAL A 17 -4.05 -3.93 -8.59
N ARG A 18 -5.05 -4.74 -8.94
CA ARG A 18 -5.17 -6.10 -8.36
C ARG A 18 -3.96 -6.99 -8.68
N THR A 19 -3.41 -6.88 -9.89
CA THR A 19 -2.21 -7.62 -10.30
C THR A 19 -0.99 -7.17 -9.49
N LEU A 20 -0.81 -5.86 -9.33
CA LEU A 20 0.21 -5.27 -8.47
C LEU A 20 0.11 -5.79 -7.04
N LEU A 21 -1.07 -5.70 -6.41
CA LEU A 21 -1.28 -6.12 -5.03
C LEU A 21 -1.03 -7.62 -4.82
N ALA A 22 -1.40 -8.45 -5.80
CA ALA A 22 -1.08 -9.88 -5.76
C ALA A 22 0.44 -10.12 -5.82
N GLY A 23 1.16 -9.39 -6.68
CA GLY A 23 2.63 -9.43 -6.76
C GLY A 23 3.30 -8.96 -5.47
N VAL A 24 2.84 -7.85 -4.91
CA VAL A 24 3.31 -7.30 -3.62
C VAL A 24 3.11 -8.30 -2.49
N ARG A 25 1.94 -8.93 -2.41
CA ARG A 25 1.67 -9.97 -1.40
C ARG A 25 2.60 -11.17 -1.54
N ALA A 26 2.80 -11.67 -2.76
CA ALA A 26 3.67 -12.82 -3.00
C ALA A 26 5.14 -12.49 -2.65
N TRP A 27 5.62 -11.33 -3.10
CA TRP A 27 6.96 -10.84 -2.80
C TRP A 27 7.21 -10.62 -1.30
N ALA A 28 6.21 -10.14 -0.57
CA ALA A 28 6.29 -9.92 0.88
C ALA A 28 6.37 -11.25 1.64
N ALA A 29 5.63 -12.26 1.19
CA ALA A 29 5.63 -13.59 1.79
C ALA A 29 7.00 -14.30 1.69
N GLU A 30 7.83 -13.95 0.71
CA GLU A 30 9.17 -14.49 0.52
C GLU A 30 10.26 -13.75 1.32
N ARG A 31 9.90 -12.65 2.01
CA ARG A 31 10.84 -11.77 2.70
C ARG A 31 10.60 -11.76 4.19
N PRO A 32 11.46 -12.39 4.99
CA PRO A 32 11.24 -12.52 6.42
C PRO A 32 11.25 -11.17 7.14
N ASP A 33 11.92 -10.16 6.58
CA ASP A 33 12.05 -8.81 7.12
C ASP A 33 10.86 -7.88 6.80
N VAL A 34 9.96 -8.29 5.90
CA VAL A 34 8.66 -7.64 5.69
C VAL A 34 7.67 -8.14 6.73
N VAL A 35 7.19 -7.22 7.57
CA VAL A 35 6.24 -7.52 8.65
C VAL A 35 4.80 -7.45 8.14
N ALA A 36 4.46 -6.39 7.42
CA ALA A 36 3.13 -6.21 6.88
C ALA A 36 3.13 -5.25 5.69
N VAL A 37 2.08 -5.32 4.87
CA VAL A 37 1.80 -4.39 3.78
C VAL A 37 0.32 -4.05 3.79
N ALA A 38 0.01 -2.76 3.65
CA ALA A 38 -1.35 -2.27 3.54
C ALA A 38 -1.54 -1.37 2.31
N LEU A 39 -2.75 -1.38 1.76
CA LEU A 39 -3.26 -0.41 0.82
C LEU A 39 -3.93 0.72 1.60
N ALA A 40 -3.61 1.96 1.26
CA ALA A 40 -4.22 3.15 1.81
C ALA A 40 -4.91 3.97 0.70
N GLY A 41 -5.49 5.10 1.10
CA GLY A 41 -5.95 6.12 0.16
C GLY A 41 -7.15 5.70 -0.69
N SER A 42 -7.25 6.28 -1.88
CA SER A 42 -8.48 6.19 -2.69
C SER A 42 -8.84 4.77 -3.13
N TRP A 43 -7.83 3.92 -3.36
CA TRP A 43 -8.04 2.51 -3.69
C TRP A 43 -8.51 1.70 -2.48
N ALA A 44 -8.07 2.02 -1.27
CA ALA A 44 -8.59 1.42 -0.04
C ALA A 44 -10.05 1.82 0.24
N ARG A 45 -10.43 3.06 -0.08
CA ARG A 45 -11.80 3.57 0.11
C ARG A 45 -12.79 3.15 -0.97
N GLY A 46 -12.31 2.72 -2.13
CA GLY A 46 -13.15 2.39 -3.29
C GLY A 46 -13.67 3.60 -4.06
N ASP A 47 -13.06 4.78 -3.86
CA ASP A 47 -13.36 6.03 -4.59
C ASP A 47 -12.27 6.43 -5.60
N ALA A 48 -11.30 5.53 -5.84
CA ALA A 48 -10.24 5.70 -6.82
C ALA A 48 -10.76 5.94 -8.24
N ARG A 49 -10.03 6.80 -8.96
CA ARG A 49 -10.21 7.10 -10.38
C ARG A 49 -9.16 6.36 -11.20
N PRO A 50 -9.32 6.22 -12.54
CA PRO A 50 -8.33 5.58 -13.38
C PRO A 50 -6.92 6.21 -13.29
N GLU A 51 -6.84 7.50 -12.98
CA GLU A 51 -5.61 8.27 -12.84
C GLU A 51 -5.08 8.31 -11.39
N SER A 52 -5.78 7.70 -10.43
CA SER A 52 -5.34 7.64 -9.04
C SER A 52 -4.08 6.80 -8.91
N ASP A 53 -3.09 7.33 -8.19
CA ASP A 53 -1.94 6.59 -7.70
C ASP A 53 -2.35 5.55 -6.66
N VAL A 54 -1.46 4.60 -6.41
CA VAL A 54 -1.64 3.52 -5.42
C VAL A 54 -0.77 3.79 -4.21
N ASP A 55 -1.39 4.02 -3.06
CA ASP A 55 -0.69 4.24 -1.79
C ASP A 55 -0.49 2.92 -1.04
N LEU A 56 0.77 2.55 -0.81
CA LEU A 56 1.14 1.36 -0.05
C LEU A 56 1.95 1.73 1.19
N LEU A 57 1.52 1.23 2.34
CA LEU A 57 2.32 1.20 3.55
C LEU A 57 3.12 -0.10 3.58
N LEU A 58 4.45 0.01 3.61
CA LEU A 58 5.39 -1.10 3.75
C LEU A 58 6.01 -1.08 5.16
N VAL A 59 5.63 -2.04 5.99
CA VAL A 59 6.14 -2.21 7.35
C VAL A 59 7.28 -3.22 7.34
N VAL A 60 8.50 -2.77 7.59
CA VAL A 60 9.73 -3.57 7.46
C VAL A 60 10.64 -3.41 8.67
N ARG A 61 11.52 -4.38 8.88
CA ARG A 61 12.54 -4.30 9.94
C ARG A 61 13.76 -3.45 9.55
N ASP A 62 14.01 -3.26 8.25
CA ASP A 62 15.14 -2.46 7.74
C ASP A 62 14.69 -1.34 6.77
N VAL A 63 14.14 -0.26 7.33
CA VAL A 63 13.70 0.90 6.55
C VAL A 63 14.85 1.49 5.70
N ALA A 64 16.06 1.57 6.27
CA ALA A 64 17.20 2.18 5.60
C ALA A 64 17.61 1.38 4.35
N GLY A 65 17.66 0.04 4.43
CA GLY A 65 17.95 -0.82 3.29
C GLY A 65 16.94 -0.67 2.14
N TYR A 66 15.66 -0.64 2.49
CA TYR A 66 14.57 -0.46 1.52
C TYR A 66 14.60 0.89 0.80
N LEU A 67 14.93 1.95 1.52
CA LEU A 67 15.08 3.29 0.95
C LEU A 67 16.36 3.41 0.12
N ALA A 68 17.49 2.90 0.63
CA ALA A 68 18.80 3.05 0.00
C ALA A 68 18.93 2.24 -1.30
N PHE A 69 18.34 1.04 -1.35
CA PHE A 69 18.49 0.10 -2.46
C PHE A 69 17.14 -0.29 -3.07
N PRO A 70 16.51 0.60 -3.88
CA PRO A 70 15.15 0.41 -4.40
C PRO A 70 15.04 -0.64 -5.53
N ALA A 71 16.02 -1.54 -5.69
CA ALA A 71 16.00 -2.58 -6.71
C ALA A 71 14.82 -3.56 -6.55
N TRP A 72 14.25 -3.64 -5.34
CA TRP A 72 13.06 -4.45 -5.05
C TRP A 72 11.80 -3.97 -5.78
N LEU A 73 11.73 -2.70 -6.21
CA LEU A 73 10.61 -2.18 -7.00
C LEU A 73 10.43 -2.95 -8.32
N ALA A 74 11.52 -3.46 -8.89
CA ALA A 74 11.48 -4.26 -10.12
C ALA A 74 10.71 -5.59 -9.98
N ALA A 75 10.38 -6.01 -8.74
CA ALA A 75 9.54 -7.18 -8.50
C ALA A 75 8.07 -6.99 -8.94
N PHE A 76 7.64 -5.75 -9.16
CA PHE A 76 6.23 -5.42 -9.42
C PHE A 76 5.96 -4.88 -10.83
N GLY A 77 7.00 -4.81 -11.66
CA GLY A 77 6.96 -4.24 -12.99
C GLY A 77 8.30 -3.60 -13.32
N GLU A 78 8.43 -3.08 -14.54
CA GLU A 78 9.60 -2.29 -14.95
C GLU A 78 9.50 -0.88 -14.36
N PRO A 79 10.38 -0.50 -13.40
CA PRO A 79 10.36 0.85 -12.83
C PRO A 79 10.82 1.85 -13.88
N GLY A 80 10.00 2.88 -14.15
CA GLY A 80 10.42 4.06 -14.89
C GLY A 80 11.10 5.05 -13.97
N ASP A 81 10.50 6.22 -13.79
CA ASP A 81 11.00 7.22 -12.84
C ASP A 81 10.79 6.75 -11.39
N THR A 82 11.67 7.20 -10.50
CA THR A 82 11.55 7.00 -9.05
C THR A 82 11.87 8.29 -8.32
N ALA A 83 11.09 8.62 -7.30
CA ALA A 83 11.34 9.74 -6.39
C ALA A 83 11.42 9.24 -4.95
N ARG A 84 12.34 9.83 -4.18
CA ARG A 84 12.36 9.67 -2.72
C ARG A 84 11.71 10.91 -2.11
N GLU A 85 10.73 10.71 -1.27
CA GLU A 85 10.06 11.80 -0.57
C GLU A 85 10.22 11.60 0.94
N ALA A 86 10.39 12.70 1.65
CA ALA A 86 10.45 12.73 3.12
C ALA A 86 9.48 13.78 3.67
N VAL A 87 8.39 14.04 2.93
CA VAL A 87 7.35 14.99 3.30
C VAL A 87 6.32 14.25 4.14
N GLY A 88 6.14 14.67 5.40
CA GLY A 88 5.19 14.03 6.33
C GLY A 88 5.86 13.21 7.44
N ALA A 89 5.16 12.21 7.96
CA ALA A 89 5.55 11.45 9.16
C ALA A 89 6.53 10.29 8.90
N ALA A 90 6.61 9.80 7.65
CA ALA A 90 7.47 8.70 7.25
C ALA A 90 8.00 8.92 5.82
N PRO A 91 9.21 8.42 5.50
CA PRO A 91 9.77 8.51 4.15
C PRO A 91 9.00 7.61 3.18
N SER A 92 8.90 8.04 1.92
CA SER A 92 8.28 7.27 0.85
C SER A 92 9.15 7.17 -0.40
N LEU A 93 8.87 6.13 -1.19
CA LEU A 93 9.41 5.90 -2.52
C LEU A 93 8.25 5.91 -3.52
N ARG A 94 8.21 6.92 -4.38
CA ARG A 94 7.26 6.98 -5.49
C ARG A 94 7.89 6.39 -6.74
N VAL A 95 7.14 5.59 -7.49
CA VAL A 95 7.57 4.94 -8.72
C VAL A 95 6.47 5.00 -9.78
N TRP A 96 6.88 5.28 -11.01
CA TRP A 96 6.02 5.24 -12.20
C TRP A 96 6.40 4.03 -13.04
N TYR A 97 5.61 2.95 -12.96
CA TYR A 97 5.87 1.72 -13.73
C TYR A 97 5.53 1.91 -15.22
N ALA A 98 6.40 1.43 -16.12
CA ALA A 98 6.28 1.66 -17.56
C ALA A 98 4.92 1.26 -18.16
N ASP A 99 4.39 0.09 -17.76
CA ASP A 99 3.08 -0.43 -18.16
C ASP A 99 2.10 -0.58 -16.97
N GLY A 100 2.41 0.06 -15.86
CA GLY A 100 1.74 -0.11 -14.58
C GLY A 100 1.14 1.19 -14.01
N PRO A 101 0.60 1.12 -12.79
CA PRO A 101 0.15 2.31 -12.08
C PRO A 101 1.34 3.13 -11.55
N GLU A 102 1.08 4.38 -11.18
CA GLU A 102 1.91 5.12 -10.24
C GLU A 102 1.71 4.55 -8.82
N VAL A 103 2.80 4.35 -8.07
CA VAL A 103 2.75 3.76 -6.73
C VAL A 103 3.62 4.57 -5.77
N GLU A 104 3.05 4.94 -4.63
CA GLU A 104 3.78 5.50 -3.50
C GLU A 104 3.94 4.43 -2.42
N PHE A 105 5.18 4.11 -2.05
CA PHE A 105 5.51 3.22 -0.96
C PHE A 105 5.98 4.03 0.25
N VAL A 106 5.12 4.22 1.24
CA VAL A 106 5.53 4.73 2.56
C VAL A 106 6.24 3.59 3.31
N VAL A 107 7.50 3.78 3.67
CA VAL A 107 8.33 2.75 4.31
C VAL A 107 8.51 3.06 5.79
N THR A 108 8.07 2.14 6.65
CA THR A 108 8.07 2.33 8.10
C THR A 108 8.52 1.09 8.88
N THR A 109 8.69 1.26 10.19
CA THR A 109 9.05 0.18 11.12
C THR A 109 7.80 -0.44 11.76
N PRO A 110 7.90 -1.61 12.43
CA PRO A 110 6.78 -2.21 13.15
C PRO A 110 6.16 -1.32 14.23
N ALA A 111 6.90 -0.31 14.72
CA ALA A 111 6.40 0.66 15.69
C ALA A 111 5.17 1.44 15.17
N TRP A 112 5.02 1.58 13.84
CA TRP A 112 3.83 2.19 13.25
C TRP A 112 2.54 1.41 13.58
N CYS A 113 2.64 0.11 13.82
CA CYS A 113 1.51 -0.75 14.17
C CYS A 113 1.24 -0.83 15.69
N GLU A 114 1.94 -0.05 16.51
CA GLU A 114 1.71 -0.03 17.95
C GLU A 114 0.31 0.50 18.30
N THR A 115 -0.34 -0.15 19.27
CA THR A 115 -1.70 0.18 19.69
C THR A 115 -1.77 0.89 21.04
N GLU A 116 -0.64 1.02 21.75
CA GLU A 116 -0.58 1.51 23.13
C GLU A 116 0.64 2.42 23.35
N PRO A 117 0.53 3.75 23.10
CA PRO A 117 -0.59 4.42 22.44
C PRO A 117 -0.53 4.30 20.91
N VAL A 118 -1.67 4.45 20.25
CA VAL A 118 -1.71 4.69 18.80
C VAL A 118 -1.20 6.10 18.52
N ASP A 119 -0.23 6.24 17.62
CA ASP A 119 0.20 7.54 17.11
C ASP A 119 -0.96 8.27 16.38
N PRO A 120 -1.20 9.58 16.63
CA PRO A 120 -2.30 10.29 16.00
C PRO A 120 -2.29 10.26 14.46
N GLY A 121 -1.11 10.38 13.84
CA GLY A 121 -0.98 10.32 12.38
C GLY A 121 -1.29 8.93 11.83
N THR A 122 -0.89 7.88 12.55
CA THR A 122 -1.31 6.50 12.26
C THR A 122 -2.82 6.35 12.32
N ALA A 123 -3.46 6.92 13.36
CA ALA A 123 -4.90 6.87 13.52
C ALA A 123 -5.64 7.58 12.38
N ASP A 124 -5.12 8.70 11.90
CA ASP A 124 -5.69 9.44 10.77
C ASP A 124 -5.63 8.63 9.47
N VAL A 125 -4.49 7.98 9.18
CA VAL A 125 -4.35 7.10 8.00
C VAL A 125 -5.34 5.92 8.05
N VAL A 126 -5.47 5.27 9.21
CA VAL A 126 -6.40 4.14 9.36
C VAL A 126 -7.87 4.58 9.18
N ARG A 127 -8.25 5.74 9.72
CA ARG A 127 -9.59 6.31 9.56
C ARG A 127 -9.88 6.74 8.12
N ASP A 128 -8.87 7.24 7.41
CA ASP A 128 -8.98 7.61 5.99
C ASP A 128 -9.04 6.40 5.04
N GLY A 129 -8.87 5.19 5.58
CA GLY A 129 -9.02 3.93 4.86
C GLY A 129 -7.71 3.17 4.76
N LEU A 130 -7.67 1.99 5.39
CA LEU A 130 -6.54 1.08 5.33
C LEU A 130 -7.04 -0.36 5.14
N VAL A 131 -6.51 -1.06 4.14
CA VAL A 131 -6.83 -2.45 3.84
C VAL A 131 -5.54 -3.28 3.84
N ALA A 132 -5.49 -4.32 4.68
CA ALA A 132 -4.33 -5.22 4.72
C ALA A 132 -4.17 -5.99 3.40
N VAL A 133 -2.95 -5.98 2.84
CA VAL A 133 -2.54 -6.74 1.65
C VAL A 133 -1.75 -7.99 2.05
N TYR A 134 -0.86 -7.82 3.03
CA TYR A 134 -0.09 -8.89 3.66
C TYR A 134 0.02 -8.60 5.16
N ASP A 135 -0.45 -9.49 6.02
CA ASP A 135 -0.46 -9.30 7.48
C ASP A 135 -0.43 -10.66 8.21
N PRO A 136 0.67 -11.42 8.13
CA PRO A 136 0.75 -12.78 8.66
C PRO A 136 0.59 -12.84 10.18
N ASP A 137 1.03 -11.78 10.88
CA ASP A 137 1.00 -11.68 12.35
C ASP A 137 -0.20 -10.88 12.89
N GLY A 138 -1.09 -10.43 11.99
CA GLY A 138 -2.30 -9.69 12.35
C GLY A 138 -2.04 -8.31 12.97
N VAL A 139 -0.88 -7.70 12.73
CA VAL A 139 -0.50 -6.40 13.33
C VAL A 139 -1.36 -5.26 12.79
N LEU A 140 -1.64 -5.27 11.49
CA LEU A 140 -2.52 -4.28 10.86
C LEU A 140 -3.97 -4.52 11.25
N ALA A 141 -4.40 -5.78 11.27
CA ALA A 141 -5.75 -6.16 11.68
C ALA A 141 -6.06 -5.68 13.11
N ARG A 142 -5.13 -5.88 14.06
CA ARG A 142 -5.28 -5.37 15.43
C ARG A 142 -5.36 -3.85 15.47
N LEU A 143 -4.46 -3.16 14.77
CA LEU A 143 -4.46 -1.70 14.70
C LEU A 143 -5.79 -1.15 14.16
N ILE A 144 -6.30 -1.71 13.07
CA ILE A 144 -7.58 -1.33 12.45
C ILE A 144 -8.73 -1.52 13.43
N VAL A 145 -8.78 -2.66 14.14
CA VAL A 145 -9.80 -2.92 15.16
C VAL A 145 -9.70 -1.94 16.33
N THR A 146 -8.50 -1.64 16.82
CA THR A 146 -8.29 -0.67 17.91
C THR A 146 -8.81 0.71 17.55
N ILE A 147 -8.59 1.19 16.32
CA ILE A 147 -8.99 2.53 15.89
C ILE A 147 -10.48 2.58 15.49
N GLY A 148 -11.00 1.53 14.86
CA GLY A 148 -12.40 1.43 14.43
C GLY A 148 -13.38 1.00 15.53
N GLY A 149 -12.89 0.51 16.67
CA GLY A 149 -13.69 0.10 17.83
C GLY A 149 -14.14 1.25 18.75
N HIS A 150 -14.14 2.50 18.27
CA HIS A 150 -14.55 3.69 19.01
C HIS A 150 -15.86 4.28 18.50
#